data_AF-A0A936HJ50-F1
#
_entry.id   AF-A0A936HJ50-F1
#
_cell.length_a   1.000
_cell.length_b   1.000
_cell.length_c   1.000
_cell.angle_alpha   90.00
_cell.angle_beta   90.00
_cell.angle_gamma   90.00
#
_symmetry.space_group_name_H-M   'P 1'
#
loop_
_entity.id
_entity.type
_entity.pdbx_description
1 polymer ?
#
loop_
_entity_poly.entity_id
_entity_poly.type
_entity_poly.pdbx_seq_one_letter_code
_entity_poly.pdbx_strand_id
1 'polypeptide(L)'
;MTKTVRYAVMTAAVVALAGCADRPMNQLGNVSASGSGFDSALAQEYMGLSNVEKQAGDNRDADTYAKRAMDAAAGNPTEPDSPEYREPIFPDEYKPELMSERQRLMSALDRTGRQKAPADAARAQAMYDCWVEQRQENLQEEHIQACREAYMTAIGRVEAALATGAAPDAYLVFFDFDKSNLTPEAQEIVRTVANRAKSSNYKSLVATGHTDTAGPADYNMGLSERRAQSVEKALEGMGIPSNNVMTEAKGEEFPLVPTGDGVREPQNRRVEIQIKN
;
A
#
# COMPACT_ATOMS: atom_id res chain seq x y z
N MET A 1 -65.89 -20.80 43.13
CA MET A 1 -64.78 -20.21 43.91
C MET A 1 -63.46 -20.76 43.38
N THR A 2 -62.76 -19.89 42.66
CA THR A 2 -61.30 -19.80 42.41
C THR A 2 -60.47 -21.08 42.17
N LYS A 3 -60.13 -21.34 40.90
CA LYS A 3 -59.03 -22.22 40.46
C LYS A 3 -57.69 -21.49 40.63
N THR A 4 -56.75 -22.07 41.36
CA THR A 4 -55.37 -21.61 41.52
C THR A 4 -54.52 -22.04 40.33
N VAL A 5 -54.10 -21.09 39.49
CA VAL A 5 -53.09 -21.29 38.44
C VAL A 5 -51.71 -21.04 39.06
N ARG A 6 -50.88 -22.07 39.12
CA ARG A 6 -49.47 -21.97 39.50
C ARG A 6 -48.66 -21.50 38.29
N TYR A 7 -48.21 -20.25 38.30
CA TYR A 7 -47.21 -19.76 37.35
C TYR A 7 -45.82 -20.28 37.76
N ALA A 8 -45.23 -21.13 36.94
CA ALA A 8 -43.81 -21.46 37.04
C ALA A 8 -43.02 -20.26 36.49
N VAL A 9 -42.31 -19.55 37.38
CA VAL A 9 -41.37 -18.50 36.99
C VAL A 9 -40.13 -19.20 36.42
N MET A 10 -40.03 -19.26 35.09
CA MET A 10 -38.77 -19.56 34.41
C MET A 10 -37.88 -18.33 34.53
N THR A 11 -36.96 -18.33 35.48
CA THR A 11 -35.81 -17.43 35.47
C THR A 11 -34.95 -17.79 34.27
N ALA A 12 -35.07 -17.04 33.18
CA ALA A 12 -34.08 -17.02 32.13
C ALA A 12 -32.79 -16.44 32.70
N ALA A 13 -31.79 -17.29 32.92
CA ALA A 13 -30.43 -16.84 33.18
C ALA A 13 -29.92 -16.14 31.92
N VAL A 14 -29.95 -14.80 31.92
CA VAL A 14 -29.22 -14.00 30.93
C VAL A 14 -27.75 -14.17 31.24
N VAL A 15 -27.10 -15.11 30.55
CA VAL A 15 -25.64 -15.18 30.51
C VAL A 15 -25.19 -13.96 29.70
N ALA A 16 -24.84 -12.88 30.40
CA ALA A 16 -24.07 -11.81 29.79
C ALA A 16 -22.66 -12.35 29.52
N LEU A 17 -22.46 -12.87 28.30
CA LEU A 17 -21.11 -13.04 27.76
C LEU A 17 -20.56 -11.63 27.56
N ALA A 18 -19.87 -11.11 28.58
CA ALA A 18 -18.88 -10.06 28.38
C ALA A 18 -17.78 -10.69 27.51
N GLY A 19 -17.98 -10.63 26.19
CA GLY A 19 -16.95 -10.97 25.23
C GLY A 19 -15.84 -9.95 25.36
N CYS A 20 -14.87 -10.21 26.24
CA CYS A 20 -13.54 -9.68 26.05
C CYS A 20 -13.01 -10.36 24.79
N ALA A 21 -13.29 -9.80 23.62
CA ALA A 21 -12.46 -10.09 22.46
C ALA A 21 -11.03 -9.73 22.89
N ASP A 22 -10.14 -10.70 22.98
CA ASP A 22 -8.75 -10.44 23.32
C ASP A 22 -8.20 -9.44 22.29
N ARG A 23 -7.84 -8.25 22.76
CA ARG A 23 -7.40 -7.16 21.88
C ARG A 23 -6.10 -7.57 21.18
N PRO A 24 -5.88 -7.19 19.92
CA PRO A 24 -4.67 -7.55 19.19
C PRO A 24 -3.39 -7.28 19.99
N MET A 25 -3.31 -6.14 20.67
CA MET A 25 -2.17 -5.80 21.54
C MET A 25 -1.82 -6.88 22.58
N ASN A 26 -2.80 -7.60 23.12
CA ASN A 26 -2.59 -8.62 24.14
C ASN A 26 -1.94 -9.89 23.58
N GLN A 27 -1.99 -10.10 22.26
CA GLN A 27 -1.51 -11.30 21.59
C GLN A 27 -0.08 -11.13 21.03
N LEU A 28 0.44 -9.90 20.99
CA LEU A 28 1.75 -9.57 20.41
C LEU A 28 2.93 -10.35 21.02
N GLY A 29 2.90 -10.69 22.31
CA GLY A 29 3.98 -11.41 22.99
C GLY A 29 4.20 -12.84 22.49
N ASN A 30 3.23 -13.41 21.76
CA ASN A 30 3.27 -14.80 21.26
C ASN A 30 3.49 -14.87 19.74
N VAL A 31 3.69 -13.74 19.07
CA VAL A 31 3.83 -13.70 17.61
C VAL A 31 5.22 -14.19 17.21
N SER A 32 5.27 -15.37 16.58
CA SER A 32 6.48 -15.88 15.93
C SER A 32 6.37 -15.63 14.43
N ALA A 33 7.34 -14.95 13.84
CA ALA A 33 7.32 -14.65 12.41
C ALA A 33 7.57 -15.93 11.59
N SER A 34 6.63 -16.27 10.72
CA SER A 34 6.75 -17.38 9.76
C SER A 34 6.99 -16.92 8.32
N GLY A 35 7.04 -15.60 8.10
CA GLY A 35 7.14 -14.98 6.78
C GLY A 35 8.58 -14.74 6.29
N SER A 36 8.68 -13.97 5.21
CA SER A 36 9.93 -13.50 4.62
C SER A 36 10.77 -12.65 5.58
N GLY A 37 12.00 -12.30 5.17
CA GLY A 37 12.83 -11.35 5.91
C GLY A 37 12.17 -9.96 6.04
N PHE A 38 11.42 -9.53 5.03
CA PHE A 38 10.63 -8.31 5.07
C PHE A 38 9.46 -8.44 6.05
N ASP A 39 8.71 -9.54 5.99
CA ASP A 39 7.55 -9.80 6.85
C ASP A 39 7.92 -9.79 8.33
N SER A 40 9.04 -10.46 8.66
CA SER A 40 9.58 -10.52 10.02
C SER A 40 10.02 -9.14 10.52
N ALA A 41 10.70 -8.36 9.68
CA ALA A 41 11.11 -7.00 10.03
C ALA A 41 9.91 -6.07 10.19
N LEU A 42 8.92 -6.16 9.30
CA LEU A 42 7.72 -5.32 9.33
C LEU A 42 6.86 -5.62 10.55
N ALA A 43 6.75 -6.89 10.95
CA ALA A 43 6.09 -7.27 12.19
C ALA A 43 6.76 -6.60 13.40
N GLN A 44 8.09 -6.59 13.47
CA GLN A 44 8.84 -5.93 14.56
C GLN A 44 8.65 -4.41 14.57
N GLU A 45 8.66 -3.76 13.41
CA GLU A 45 8.42 -2.33 13.29
C GLU A 45 7.03 -1.94 13.78
N TYR A 46 5.99 -2.66 13.37
CA TYR A 46 4.63 -2.42 13.84
C TYR A 46 4.42 -2.76 15.31
N MET A 47 5.09 -3.79 15.85
CA MET A 47 5.12 -4.02 17.31
C MET A 47 5.73 -2.82 18.05
N GLY A 48 6.75 -2.18 17.48
CA GLY A 48 7.35 -0.96 18.00
C GLY A 48 6.35 0.19 18.06
N LEU A 49 5.71 0.51 16.93
CA LEU A 49 4.70 1.58 16.84
C LEU A 49 3.51 1.31 17.77
N SER A 50 3.00 0.08 17.78
CA SER A 50 1.97 -0.37 18.70
C SER A 50 2.30 -0.04 20.16
N ASN A 51 3.54 -0.31 20.59
CA ASN A 51 3.99 0.01 21.95
C ASN A 51 4.14 1.51 22.23
N VAL A 52 4.46 2.32 21.21
CA VAL A 52 4.51 3.78 21.32
C VAL A 52 3.10 4.33 21.55
N GLU A 53 2.13 3.93 20.73
CA GLU A 53 0.74 4.39 20.86
C GLU A 53 0.13 3.99 22.21
N LYS A 54 0.42 2.76 22.67
CA LYS A 54 -0.01 2.30 23.98
C LYS A 54 0.55 3.16 25.13
N GLN A 55 1.80 3.60 25.02
CA GLN A 55 2.41 4.49 26.02
C GLN A 55 1.84 5.90 25.97
N ALA A 56 1.45 6.37 24.77
CA ALA A 56 0.75 7.63 24.58
C ALA A 56 -0.72 7.58 25.05
N GLY A 57 -1.27 6.37 25.23
CA GLY A 57 -2.66 6.15 25.65
C GLY A 57 -3.64 5.98 24.50
N ASP A 58 -3.17 6.00 23.25
CA ASP A 58 -4.00 5.71 22.09
C ASP A 58 -4.14 4.19 21.89
N ASN A 59 -5.17 3.63 22.52
CA ASN A 59 -5.42 2.20 22.42
C ASN A 59 -5.99 1.78 21.05
N ARG A 60 -6.50 2.70 20.24
CA ARG A 60 -7.09 2.37 18.94
C ARG A 60 -5.97 2.15 17.93
N ASP A 61 -5.01 3.06 17.87
CA ASP A 61 -3.89 2.96 16.94
C ASP A 61 -2.87 1.92 17.37
N ALA A 62 -2.69 1.77 18.68
CA ALA A 62 -2.03 0.62 19.27
C ALA A 62 -2.58 -0.72 18.74
N ASP A 63 -3.90 -0.92 18.74
CA ASP A 63 -4.50 -2.15 18.21
C ASP A 63 -4.38 -2.28 16.69
N THR A 64 -4.47 -1.16 15.96
CA THR A 64 -4.26 -1.11 14.51
C THR A 64 -2.86 -1.62 14.16
N TYR A 65 -1.82 -1.08 14.78
CA TYR A 65 -0.45 -1.54 14.55
C TYR A 65 -0.22 -2.96 15.05
N ALA A 66 -0.79 -3.35 16.20
CA ALA A 66 -0.71 -4.73 16.67
C ALA A 66 -1.29 -5.72 15.66
N LYS A 67 -2.41 -5.39 15.03
CA LYS A 67 -3.01 -6.20 13.96
C LYS A 67 -2.10 -6.28 12.74
N ARG A 68 -1.60 -5.14 12.24
CA ARG A 68 -0.67 -5.11 11.10
C ARG A 68 0.60 -5.92 11.38
N ALA A 69 1.08 -5.92 12.62
CA ALA A 69 2.21 -6.76 13.05
C ALA A 69 1.91 -8.26 12.95
N MET A 70 0.72 -8.70 13.39
CA MET A 70 0.31 -10.10 13.27
C MET A 70 0.11 -10.53 11.82
N ASP A 71 -0.53 -9.69 11.01
CA ASP A 71 -0.75 -9.96 9.59
C ASP A 71 0.61 -10.13 8.87
N ALA A 72 1.56 -9.23 9.13
CA ALA A 72 2.93 -9.34 8.64
C ALA A 72 3.60 -10.63 9.15
N ALA A 73 3.56 -10.93 10.45
CA ALA A 73 4.18 -12.14 10.99
C ALA A 73 3.62 -13.44 10.42
N ALA A 74 2.33 -13.44 10.05
CA ALA A 74 1.65 -14.54 9.38
C ALA A 74 1.98 -14.66 7.87
N GLY A 75 2.86 -13.80 7.35
CA GLY A 75 3.25 -13.79 5.93
C GLY A 75 2.24 -13.09 5.01
N ASN A 76 1.32 -12.30 5.58
CA ASN A 76 0.31 -11.54 4.85
C ASN A 76 0.42 -10.04 5.19
N PRO A 77 1.58 -9.40 4.98
CA PRO A 77 1.75 -7.99 5.34
C PRO A 77 0.73 -7.12 4.61
N THR A 78 0.10 -6.20 5.35
CA THR A 78 -0.77 -5.17 4.75
C THR A 78 0.08 -4.19 3.96
N GLU A 79 -0.51 -3.58 2.94
CA GLU A 79 0.18 -2.58 2.12
C GLU A 79 0.29 -1.22 2.83
N PRO A 80 1.19 -0.31 2.39
CA PRO A 80 1.27 1.05 2.92
C PRO A 80 -0.11 1.73 2.98
N ASP A 81 -0.36 2.42 4.08
CA ASP A 81 -1.64 3.06 4.37
C ASP A 81 -2.05 4.03 3.25
N SER A 82 -3.35 4.27 3.09
CA SER A 82 -3.86 5.22 2.12
C SER A 82 -4.65 6.33 2.82
N PRO A 83 -4.18 7.59 2.73
CA PRO A 83 -4.95 8.75 3.17
C PRO A 83 -6.34 8.88 2.51
N GLU A 84 -6.58 8.18 1.39
CA GLU A 84 -7.87 8.19 0.68
C GLU A 84 -9.00 7.54 1.51
N TYR A 85 -8.68 6.55 2.35
CA TYR A 85 -9.68 5.71 3.04
C TYR A 85 -9.60 5.76 4.57
N ARG A 86 -8.78 6.65 5.12
CA ARG A 86 -8.63 6.78 6.57
C ARG A 86 -9.87 7.40 7.23
N GLU A 87 -10.18 6.92 8.42
CA GLU A 87 -11.21 7.45 9.31
C GLU A 87 -10.62 7.86 10.66
N PRO A 88 -10.91 9.06 11.21
CA PRO A 88 -11.72 10.14 10.61
C PRO A 88 -11.13 10.68 9.31
N ILE A 89 -11.95 11.32 8.46
CA ILE A 89 -11.53 11.74 7.11
C ILE A 89 -10.22 12.53 7.16
N PHE A 90 -9.24 12.10 6.38
CA PHE A 90 -7.96 12.76 6.26
C PHE A 90 -8.11 14.16 5.63
N PRO A 91 -7.46 15.22 6.15
CA PRO A 91 -7.51 16.55 5.55
C PRO A 91 -6.99 16.57 4.10
N ASP A 92 -7.75 17.16 3.18
CA ASP A 92 -7.41 17.19 1.75
C ASP A 92 -6.08 17.90 1.44
N GLU A 93 -5.66 18.84 2.29
CA GLU A 93 -4.40 19.58 2.15
C GLU A 93 -3.16 18.66 2.12
N TYR A 94 -3.20 17.57 2.90
CA TYR A 94 -2.05 16.69 3.09
C TYR A 94 -2.08 15.47 2.17
N LYS A 95 -3.23 15.16 1.56
CA LYS A 95 -3.39 14.00 0.68
C LYS A 95 -2.41 14.01 -0.51
N PRO A 96 -2.17 15.13 -1.22
CA PRO A 96 -1.29 15.12 -2.38
C PRO A 96 0.14 14.63 -2.06
N GLU A 97 0.77 15.17 -1.00
CA GLU A 97 2.13 14.76 -0.59
C GLU A 97 2.15 13.28 -0.19
N LEU A 98 1.25 12.88 0.72
CA LEU A 98 1.24 11.52 1.25
C LEU A 98 0.88 10.47 0.18
N MET A 99 0.02 10.80 -0.78
CA MET A 99 -0.31 9.92 -1.89
C MET A 99 0.86 9.76 -2.87
N SER A 100 1.60 10.84 -3.16
CA SER A 100 2.81 10.76 -4.00
C SER A 100 3.88 9.89 -3.32
N GLU A 101 4.11 10.08 -2.03
CA GLU A 101 5.07 9.27 -1.27
C GLU A 101 4.61 7.82 -1.11
N ARG A 102 3.29 7.56 -1.02
CA ARG A 102 2.75 6.20 -1.09
C ARG A 102 3.14 5.52 -2.40
N GLN A 103 2.97 6.20 -3.53
CA GLN A 103 3.30 5.65 -4.85
C GLN A 103 4.79 5.36 -4.98
N ARG A 104 5.65 6.24 -4.45
CA ARG A 104 7.10 6.03 -4.38
C ARG A 104 7.43 4.77 -3.57
N LEU A 105 6.87 4.65 -2.37
CA LEU A 105 7.07 3.49 -1.50
C LEU A 105 6.59 2.19 -2.16
N MET A 106 5.36 2.15 -2.67
CA MET A 106 4.82 0.99 -3.40
C MET A 106 5.76 0.56 -4.53
N SER A 107 6.20 1.50 -5.37
CA SER A 107 7.14 1.21 -6.46
C SER A 107 8.45 0.61 -5.97
N ALA A 108 9.01 1.12 -4.87
CA ALA A 108 10.25 0.59 -4.31
C ALA A 108 10.07 -0.84 -3.76
N LEU A 109 8.95 -1.10 -3.07
CA LEU A 109 8.62 -2.43 -2.54
C LEU A 109 8.46 -3.45 -3.67
N ASP A 110 7.72 -3.09 -4.73
CA ASP A 110 7.39 -3.98 -5.86
C ASP A 110 8.57 -4.24 -6.79
N ARG A 111 9.51 -3.29 -6.91
CA ARG A 111 10.75 -3.44 -7.71
C ARG A 111 11.80 -4.34 -7.06
N THR A 112 11.40 -5.32 -6.25
CA THR A 112 12.24 -6.21 -5.43
C THR A 112 12.84 -5.59 -4.16
N GLY A 113 12.35 -4.42 -3.72
CA GLY A 113 12.86 -3.76 -2.52
C GLY A 113 12.69 -4.61 -1.26
N ARG A 114 11.56 -5.32 -1.17
CA ARG A 114 11.27 -6.28 -0.08
C ARG A 114 12.35 -7.38 0.02
N GLN A 115 12.93 -7.82 -1.10
CA GLN A 115 13.95 -8.87 -1.11
C GLN A 115 15.36 -8.31 -0.96
N LYS A 116 15.68 -7.18 -1.60
CA LYS A 116 17.04 -6.61 -1.61
C LYS A 116 17.40 -5.87 -0.34
N ALA A 117 16.43 -5.24 0.31
CA ALA A 117 16.63 -4.46 1.54
C ALA A 117 15.47 -4.69 2.52
N PRO A 118 15.23 -5.93 2.99
CA PRO A 118 14.03 -6.29 3.74
C PRO A 118 13.81 -5.43 4.99
N ALA A 119 14.87 -5.15 5.75
CA ALA A 119 14.79 -4.34 6.96
C ALA A 119 14.49 -2.86 6.64
N ASP A 120 15.21 -2.25 5.70
CA ASP A 120 14.96 -0.86 5.32
C ASP A 120 13.59 -0.69 4.62
N ALA A 121 13.15 -1.69 3.84
CA ALA A 121 11.83 -1.71 3.22
C ALA A 121 10.71 -1.78 4.26
N ALA A 122 10.86 -2.66 5.26
CA ALA A 122 9.92 -2.76 6.37
C ALA A 122 9.86 -1.46 7.18
N ARG A 123 11.02 -0.87 7.50
CA ARG A 123 11.11 0.42 8.18
C ARG A 123 10.49 1.53 7.37
N ALA A 124 10.72 1.60 6.06
CA ALA A 124 10.12 2.60 5.19
C ALA A 124 8.59 2.51 5.23
N GLN A 125 8.04 1.31 5.12
CA GLN A 125 6.59 1.13 5.19
C GLN A 125 6.03 1.52 6.56
N ALA A 126 6.60 1.03 7.65
CA ALA A 126 6.11 1.35 8.98
C ALA A 126 6.19 2.85 9.30
N MET A 127 7.27 3.52 8.90
CA MET A 127 7.43 4.96 9.14
C MET A 127 6.57 5.82 8.23
N TYR A 128 6.28 5.38 7.01
CA TYR A 128 5.24 6.00 6.18
C TYR A 128 3.88 5.90 6.86
N ASP A 129 3.50 4.72 7.37
CA ASP A 129 2.22 4.54 8.05
C ASP A 129 2.13 5.34 9.36
N CYS A 130 3.23 5.46 10.10
CA CYS A 130 3.33 6.39 11.24
C CYS A 130 3.14 7.84 10.79
N TRP A 131 3.78 8.25 9.69
CA TRP A 131 3.64 9.62 9.21
C TRP A 131 2.21 9.95 8.80
N VAL A 132 1.54 9.03 8.09
CA VAL A 132 0.11 9.17 7.76
C VAL A 132 -0.70 9.33 9.05
N GLU A 133 -0.49 8.47 10.04
CA GLU A 133 -1.20 8.53 11.32
C GLU A 133 -0.98 9.84 12.07
N GLN A 134 0.27 10.19 12.40
CA GLN A 134 0.58 11.40 13.16
C GLN A 134 0.09 12.68 12.44
N ARG A 135 0.13 12.70 11.10
CA ARG A 135 -0.38 13.84 10.32
C ARG A 135 -1.91 13.90 10.31
N GLN A 136 -2.61 12.77 10.44
CA GLN A 136 -4.06 12.74 10.61
C GLN A 136 -4.48 13.38 11.93
N GLU A 137 -3.77 13.08 13.01
CA GLU A 137 -4.03 13.66 14.33
C GLU A 137 -3.66 15.14 14.38
N ASN A 138 -2.54 15.49 13.73
CA ASN A 138 -2.01 16.85 13.67
C ASN A 138 -1.84 17.50 15.07
N LEU A 139 -1.47 16.69 16.06
CA LEU A 139 -1.33 17.11 17.45
C LEU A 139 0.11 17.48 17.84
N GLN A 140 1.10 16.76 17.30
CA GLN A 140 2.50 16.88 17.70
C GLN A 140 3.42 16.94 16.47
N GLU A 141 3.79 18.16 16.04
CA GLU A 141 4.62 18.35 14.83
C GLU A 141 5.97 17.62 14.92
N GLU A 142 6.55 17.49 16.12
CA GLU A 142 7.80 16.76 16.32
C GLU A 142 7.67 15.27 15.94
N HIS A 143 6.57 14.60 16.32
CA HIS A 143 6.34 13.19 15.96
C HIS A 143 6.09 13.03 14.46
N ILE A 144 5.36 13.97 13.87
CA ILE A 144 5.12 13.98 12.42
C ILE A 144 6.45 14.06 11.66
N GLN A 145 7.33 14.98 12.07
CA GLN A 145 8.64 15.12 11.45
C GLN A 145 9.52 13.90 11.70
N ALA A 146 9.52 13.33 12.91
CA ALA A 146 10.30 12.13 13.23
C ALA A 146 9.90 10.94 12.33
N CYS A 147 8.61 10.69 12.13
CA CYS A 147 8.15 9.61 11.25
C CYS A 147 8.43 9.91 9.78
N ARG A 148 8.24 11.15 9.33
CA ARG A 148 8.60 11.58 7.97
C ARG A 148 10.09 11.42 7.67
N GLU A 149 10.97 11.87 8.56
CA GLU A 149 12.43 11.77 8.40
C GLU A 149 12.91 10.31 8.41
N ALA A 150 12.34 9.49 9.30
CA ALA A 150 12.64 8.07 9.35
C ALA A 150 12.19 7.35 8.08
N TYR A 151 11.02 7.70 7.53
CA TYR A 151 10.55 7.22 6.23
C TYR A 151 11.51 7.62 5.11
N MET A 152 11.84 8.91 4.99
CA MET A 152 12.73 9.43 3.94
C MET A 152 14.12 8.78 3.98
N THR A 153 14.64 8.53 5.18
CA THR A 153 15.92 7.82 5.37
C THR A 153 15.82 6.37 4.90
N ALA A 154 14.76 5.66 5.30
CA ALA A 154 14.59 4.25 4.98
C ALA A 154 14.33 4.03 3.48
N ILE A 155 13.44 4.81 2.86
CA ILE A 155 13.15 4.68 1.42
C ILE A 155 14.38 4.97 0.56
N GLY A 156 15.22 5.94 0.94
CA GLY A 156 16.47 6.23 0.25
C GLY A 156 17.46 5.05 0.28
N ARG A 157 17.49 4.27 1.38
CA ARG A 157 18.31 3.06 1.47
C ARG A 157 17.77 1.93 0.60
N VAL A 158 16.45 1.77 0.53
CA VAL A 158 15.81 0.82 -0.39
C VAL A 158 16.16 1.17 -1.82
N GLU A 159 16.02 2.44 -2.22
CA GLU A 159 16.35 2.92 -3.56
C GLU A 159 17.84 2.73 -3.91
N ALA A 160 18.74 2.98 -2.95
CA ALA A 160 20.17 2.71 -3.11
C ALA A 160 20.45 1.21 -3.34
N ALA A 161 19.78 0.32 -2.60
CA ALA A 161 19.89 -1.12 -2.81
C ALA A 161 19.34 -1.54 -4.19
N LEU A 162 18.22 -0.97 -4.62
CA LEU A 162 17.63 -1.23 -5.94
C LEU A 162 18.55 -0.83 -7.10
N ALA A 163 19.32 0.25 -6.94
CA ALA A 163 20.24 0.75 -7.96
C ALA A 163 21.39 -0.22 -8.29
N THR A 164 21.75 -1.12 -7.38
CA THR A 164 22.90 -2.04 -7.54
C THR A 164 22.53 -3.44 -8.03
N GLY A 165 21.24 -3.75 -8.17
CA GLY A 165 20.77 -5.11 -8.46
C GLY A 165 20.22 -5.34 -9.88
N ALA A 166 19.89 -6.61 -10.16
CA ALA A 166 19.20 -7.02 -11.39
C ALA A 166 17.87 -6.25 -11.56
N ALA A 167 17.45 -6.08 -12.81
CA ALA A 167 16.18 -5.44 -13.15
C ALA A 167 15.03 -6.24 -12.55
N PRO A 168 13.92 -5.58 -12.14
CA PRO A 168 12.67 -6.29 -11.99
C PRO A 168 12.15 -6.75 -13.37
N ASP A 169 11.27 -7.76 -13.37
CA ASP A 169 10.60 -8.24 -14.60
C ASP A 169 9.62 -7.20 -15.18
N ALA A 170 9.04 -6.37 -14.31
CA ALA A 170 8.16 -5.27 -14.66
C ALA A 170 8.41 -4.05 -13.76
N TYR A 171 8.13 -2.87 -14.29
CA TYR A 171 8.10 -1.60 -13.56
C TYR A 171 6.65 -1.15 -13.40
N LEU A 172 6.23 -0.84 -12.18
CA LEU A 172 4.87 -0.38 -11.90
C LEU A 172 4.83 1.14 -11.84
N VAL A 173 3.88 1.72 -12.59
CA VAL A 173 3.57 3.16 -12.58
C VAL A 173 2.15 3.33 -12.05
N PHE A 174 1.99 3.95 -10.89
CA PHE A 174 0.69 4.13 -10.24
C PHE A 174 0.00 5.44 -10.64
N PHE A 175 -1.33 5.48 -10.50
CA PHE A 175 -2.17 6.62 -10.86
C PHE A 175 -3.18 6.96 -9.77
N ASP A 176 -3.51 8.24 -9.69
CA ASP A 176 -4.59 8.72 -8.83
C ASP A 176 -5.97 8.25 -9.32
N PHE A 177 -6.95 8.33 -8.42
CA PHE A 177 -8.33 7.97 -8.71
C PHE A 177 -8.88 8.78 -9.89
N ASP A 178 -9.44 8.07 -10.87
CA ASP A 178 -10.01 8.65 -12.10
C ASP A 178 -9.03 9.51 -12.94
N LYS A 179 -7.72 9.25 -12.80
CA LYS A 179 -6.68 9.98 -13.54
C LYS A 179 -5.86 9.10 -14.46
N SER A 180 -5.34 9.72 -15.52
CA SER A 180 -4.34 9.15 -16.43
C SER A 180 -3.12 10.05 -16.63
N ASN A 181 -3.00 11.17 -15.93
CA ASN A 181 -1.78 11.98 -15.91
C ASN A 181 -0.72 11.32 -15.03
N LEU A 182 0.55 11.41 -15.42
CA LEU A 182 1.67 10.93 -14.63
C LEU A 182 1.99 11.94 -13.52
N THR A 183 2.05 11.46 -12.27
CA THR A 183 2.62 12.18 -11.13
C THR A 183 4.13 12.37 -11.32
N PRO A 184 4.79 13.29 -10.59
CA PRO A 184 6.25 13.44 -10.63
C PRO A 184 6.99 12.12 -10.35
N GLU A 185 6.48 11.31 -9.43
CA GLU A 185 7.04 10.00 -9.05
C GLU A 185 6.85 8.98 -10.18
N ALA A 186 5.68 8.97 -10.81
CA ALA A 186 5.43 8.17 -12.01
C ALA A 186 6.39 8.54 -13.15
N GLN A 187 6.65 9.83 -13.38
CA GLN A 187 7.61 10.29 -14.40
C GLN A 187 9.04 9.81 -14.11
N GLU A 188 9.44 9.78 -12.83
CA GLU A 188 10.75 9.27 -12.41
C GLU A 188 10.93 7.78 -12.72
N ILE A 189 9.88 6.99 -12.51
CA ILE A 189 9.87 5.56 -12.84
C ILE A 189 9.98 5.38 -14.35
N VAL A 190 9.19 6.12 -15.14
CA VAL A 190 9.26 6.07 -16.61
C VAL A 190 10.66 6.46 -17.11
N ARG A 191 11.30 7.47 -16.49
CA ARG A 191 12.69 7.86 -16.79
C ARG A 191 13.68 6.75 -16.49
N THR A 192 13.53 6.08 -15.36
CA THR A 192 14.34 4.92 -15.00
C THR A 192 14.21 3.80 -16.04
N VAL A 193 12.99 3.53 -16.51
CA VAL A 193 12.74 2.54 -17.57
C VAL A 193 13.40 2.95 -18.87
N ALA A 194 13.22 4.19 -19.32
CA ALA A 194 13.82 4.69 -20.57
C ALA A 194 15.36 4.59 -20.55
N ASN A 195 15.98 5.02 -19.44
CA ASN A 195 17.43 4.93 -19.28
C ASN A 195 17.92 3.49 -19.29
N ARG A 196 17.19 2.57 -18.66
CA ARG A 196 17.54 1.15 -18.64
C ARG A 196 17.36 0.49 -20.00
N ALA A 197 16.26 0.79 -20.69
CA ALA A 197 16.04 0.30 -22.04
C ALA A 197 17.22 0.69 -22.93
N LYS A 198 17.59 1.98 -22.94
CA LYS A 198 18.72 2.49 -23.74
C LYS A 198 20.09 1.91 -23.38
N SER A 199 20.31 1.54 -22.12
CA SER A 199 21.56 0.89 -21.69
C SER A 199 21.57 -0.63 -21.89
N SER A 200 20.49 -1.19 -22.43
CA SER A 200 20.32 -2.61 -22.72
C SER A 200 20.07 -2.85 -24.22
N ASN A 201 20.21 -4.10 -24.68
CA ASN A 201 19.82 -4.50 -26.04
C ASN A 201 18.31 -4.75 -26.13
N TYR A 202 17.49 -3.82 -25.66
CA TYR A 202 16.03 -3.96 -25.72
C TYR A 202 15.55 -4.00 -27.17
N LYS A 203 14.55 -4.84 -27.44
CA LYS A 203 13.82 -4.90 -28.72
C LYS A 203 12.55 -4.06 -28.68
N SER A 204 11.81 -4.15 -27.58
CA SER A 204 10.56 -3.40 -27.38
C SER A 204 10.24 -3.22 -25.90
N LEU A 205 9.35 -2.28 -25.62
CA LEU A 205 8.70 -2.09 -24.33
C LEU A 205 7.22 -2.43 -24.47
N VAL A 206 6.63 -3.04 -23.44
CA VAL A 206 5.18 -3.27 -23.35
C VAL A 206 4.66 -2.52 -22.15
N ALA A 207 3.71 -1.61 -22.34
CA ALA A 207 3.03 -0.84 -21.30
C ALA A 207 1.56 -1.30 -21.18
N THR A 208 1.24 -2.02 -20.12
CA THR A 208 -0.10 -2.59 -19.88
C THR A 208 -0.84 -1.79 -18.83
N GLY A 209 -1.95 -1.16 -19.19
CA GLY A 209 -2.77 -0.36 -18.28
C GLY A 209 -3.84 -1.17 -17.54
N HIS A 210 -4.08 -0.80 -16.28
CA HIS A 210 -5.08 -1.40 -15.38
C HIS A 210 -5.86 -0.31 -14.62
N THR A 211 -7.02 -0.69 -14.09
CA THR A 211 -7.85 0.12 -13.18
C THR A 211 -8.24 -0.65 -11.93
N ASP A 212 -8.75 0.06 -10.92
CA ASP A 212 -9.54 -0.55 -9.86
C ASP A 212 -10.97 -0.87 -10.36
N THR A 213 -11.76 -1.52 -9.51
CA THR A 213 -13.10 -2.03 -9.82
C THR A 213 -14.19 -1.01 -9.48
N ALA A 214 -13.86 0.27 -9.38
CA ALA A 214 -14.77 1.29 -8.83
C ALA A 214 -15.80 1.83 -9.83
N GLY A 215 -15.52 1.73 -11.13
CA GLY A 215 -16.34 2.27 -12.21
C GLY A 215 -16.84 1.20 -13.17
N PRO A 216 -17.70 1.55 -14.12
CA PRO A 216 -18.16 0.61 -15.14
C PRO A 216 -17.02 0.00 -15.95
N ALA A 217 -17.11 -1.30 -16.27
CA ALA A 217 -16.05 -2.04 -16.97
C ALA A 217 -15.60 -1.40 -18.30
N ASP A 218 -16.53 -0.84 -19.08
CA ASP A 218 -16.24 -0.15 -20.34
C ASP A 218 -15.49 1.17 -20.13
N TYR A 219 -15.88 1.93 -19.12
CA TYR A 219 -15.15 3.12 -18.68
C TYR A 219 -13.74 2.78 -18.23
N ASN A 220 -13.61 1.73 -17.42
CA ASN A 220 -12.36 1.24 -16.88
C ASN A 220 -11.41 0.74 -17.98
N MET A 221 -11.93 0.05 -19.00
CA MET A 221 -11.15 -0.31 -20.18
C MET A 221 -10.57 0.93 -20.86
N GLY A 222 -11.39 1.95 -21.15
CA GLY A 222 -10.92 3.19 -21.76
C GLY A 222 -9.94 3.99 -20.88
N LEU A 223 -10.12 3.98 -19.56
CA LEU A 223 -9.19 4.63 -18.62
C LEU A 223 -7.83 3.93 -18.60
N SER A 224 -7.82 2.60 -18.62
CA SER A 224 -6.59 1.80 -18.67
C SER A 224 -5.79 2.06 -19.95
N GLU A 225 -6.46 2.20 -21.09
CA GLU A 225 -5.85 2.56 -22.37
C GLU A 225 -5.20 3.95 -22.30
N ARG A 226 -5.91 4.96 -21.78
CA ARG A 226 -5.36 6.32 -21.61
C ARG A 226 -4.11 6.34 -20.72
N ARG A 227 -4.06 5.51 -19.68
CA ARG A 227 -2.89 5.38 -18.80
C ARG A 227 -1.69 4.78 -19.54
N ALA A 228 -1.90 3.71 -20.31
CA ALA A 228 -0.85 3.11 -21.13
C ALA A 228 -0.30 4.10 -22.16
N GLN A 229 -1.18 4.87 -22.83
CA GLN A 229 -0.79 5.93 -23.77
C GLN A 229 -0.03 7.08 -23.10
N SER A 230 -0.39 7.46 -21.87
CA SER A 230 0.38 8.47 -21.12
C SER A 230 1.82 8.01 -20.84
N VAL A 231 1.99 6.73 -20.50
CA VAL A 231 3.32 6.13 -20.30
C VAL A 231 4.11 6.07 -21.62
N GLU A 232 3.48 5.64 -22.70
CA GLU A 232 4.06 5.63 -24.05
C GLU A 232 4.59 7.00 -24.45
N LYS A 233 3.74 8.05 -24.38
CA LYS A 233 4.13 9.43 -24.70
C LYS A 233 5.29 9.93 -23.84
N ALA A 234 5.34 9.55 -22.58
CA ALA A 234 6.45 9.91 -21.70
C ALA A 234 7.75 9.19 -22.09
N LEU A 235 7.70 7.90 -22.44
CA LEU A 235 8.84 7.14 -22.96
C LEU A 235 9.35 7.74 -24.29
N GLU A 236 8.44 8.14 -25.17
CA GLU A 236 8.76 8.83 -26.43
C GLU A 236 9.45 10.17 -26.20
N GLY A 237 8.93 10.99 -25.29
CA GLY A 237 9.55 12.25 -24.88
C GLY A 237 10.94 12.05 -24.27
N MET A 238 11.21 10.88 -23.72
CA MET A 238 12.51 10.46 -23.23
C MET A 238 13.38 9.81 -24.30
N GLY A 239 12.95 9.76 -25.56
CA GLY A 239 13.73 9.28 -26.71
C GLY A 239 13.69 7.78 -26.95
N ILE A 240 12.67 7.06 -26.47
CA ILE A 240 12.34 5.73 -26.95
C ILE A 240 11.53 5.87 -28.25
N PRO A 241 11.88 5.21 -29.36
CA PRO A 241 11.08 5.28 -30.58
C PRO A 241 9.65 4.75 -30.35
N SER A 242 8.64 5.48 -30.85
CA SER A 242 7.21 5.11 -30.73
C SER A 242 6.94 3.67 -31.18
N ASN A 243 7.54 3.26 -32.30
CA ASN A 243 7.41 1.90 -32.86
C ASN A 243 8.03 0.80 -31.98
N ASN A 244 8.78 1.16 -30.93
CA ASN A 244 9.34 0.22 -29.96
C ASN A 244 8.50 0.13 -28.68
N VAL A 245 7.42 0.91 -28.54
CA VAL A 245 6.50 0.82 -27.42
C VAL A 245 5.19 0.19 -27.89
N MET A 246 4.75 -0.86 -27.20
CA MET A 246 3.45 -1.48 -27.41
C MET A 246 2.57 -1.17 -26.20
N THR A 247 1.34 -0.73 -26.44
CA THR A 247 0.37 -0.47 -25.36
C THR A 247 -0.69 -1.55 -25.31
N GLU A 248 -1.06 -1.96 -24.10
CA GLU A 248 -2.18 -2.86 -23.83
C GLU A 248 -3.11 -2.25 -22.79
N ALA A 249 -4.40 -2.54 -22.90
CA ALA A 249 -5.43 -2.11 -21.97
C ALA A 249 -6.11 -3.35 -21.39
N LYS A 250 -6.22 -3.43 -20.06
CA LYS A 250 -6.83 -4.57 -19.36
C LYS A 250 -8.04 -4.18 -18.50
N GLY A 251 -8.35 -2.89 -18.40
CA GLY A 251 -9.37 -2.39 -17.50
C GLY A 251 -9.19 -2.94 -16.08
N GLU A 252 -10.26 -3.49 -15.53
CA GLU A 252 -10.32 -4.06 -14.19
C GLU A 252 -10.16 -5.60 -14.15
N GLU A 253 -9.92 -6.26 -15.30
CA GLU A 253 -9.96 -7.73 -15.40
C GLU A 253 -8.80 -8.44 -14.70
N PHE A 254 -7.68 -7.73 -14.51
CA PHE A 254 -6.44 -8.27 -13.93
C PHE A 254 -5.98 -7.40 -12.75
N PRO A 255 -6.72 -7.42 -11.63
CA PRO A 255 -6.36 -6.64 -10.45
C PRO A 255 -5.09 -7.23 -9.80
N LEU A 256 -4.23 -6.36 -9.29
CA LEU A 256 -3.09 -6.74 -8.46
C LEU A 256 -3.56 -7.21 -7.08
N VAL A 257 -4.52 -6.48 -6.52
CA VAL A 257 -5.21 -6.82 -5.28
C VAL A 257 -6.65 -7.21 -5.63
N PRO A 258 -7.08 -8.46 -5.42
CA PRO A 258 -8.44 -8.88 -5.71
C PRO A 258 -9.46 -8.08 -4.92
N THR A 259 -10.40 -7.44 -5.64
CA THR A 259 -11.48 -6.63 -5.05
C THR A 259 -12.82 -6.98 -5.68
N GLY A 260 -13.91 -6.70 -4.95
CA GLY A 260 -15.27 -6.77 -5.50
C GLY A 260 -15.60 -5.58 -6.38
N ASP A 261 -16.71 -5.66 -7.11
CA ASP A 261 -17.25 -4.54 -7.88
C ASP A 261 -17.55 -3.31 -6.99
N GLY A 262 -17.36 -2.11 -7.53
CA GLY A 262 -17.51 -0.84 -6.84
C GLY A 262 -16.39 -0.47 -5.86
N VAL A 263 -15.32 -1.26 -5.75
CA VAL A 263 -14.23 -1.02 -4.79
C VAL A 263 -13.11 -0.18 -5.42
N ARG A 264 -12.72 0.89 -4.73
CA ARG A 264 -11.51 1.64 -5.05
C ARG A 264 -10.30 0.96 -4.44
N GLU A 265 -9.26 0.76 -5.25
CA GLU A 265 -8.03 0.11 -4.83
C GLU A 265 -6.83 0.76 -5.54
N PRO A 266 -6.08 1.64 -4.85
CA PRO A 266 -4.99 2.41 -5.45
C PRO A 266 -3.92 1.56 -6.12
N GLN A 267 -3.70 0.33 -5.66
CA GLN A 267 -2.72 -0.56 -6.26
C GLN A 267 -3.15 -1.11 -7.61
N ASN A 268 -4.47 -1.24 -7.83
CA ASN A 268 -5.01 -1.66 -9.11
C ASN A 268 -4.94 -0.55 -10.16
N ARG A 269 -4.82 0.71 -9.74
CA ARG A 269 -4.64 1.87 -10.62
C ARG A 269 -3.20 2.00 -11.11
N ARG A 270 -2.79 1.16 -12.06
CA ARG A 270 -1.40 1.06 -12.48
C ARG A 270 -1.21 0.87 -13.99
N VAL A 271 0.03 1.10 -14.44
CA VAL A 271 0.58 0.57 -15.69
C VAL A 271 1.80 -0.29 -15.36
N GLU A 272 1.86 -1.48 -15.96
CA GLU A 272 3.01 -2.37 -15.90
C GLU A 272 3.88 -2.18 -17.14
N ILE A 273 5.16 -1.87 -16.96
CA ILE A 273 6.11 -1.69 -18.07
C ILE A 273 7.12 -2.83 -18.06
N GLN A 274 7.16 -3.59 -19.14
CA GLN A 274 8.10 -4.69 -19.33
C GLN A 274 9.10 -4.36 -20.43
N ILE A 275 10.40 -4.58 -20.15
CA ILE A 275 11.46 -4.46 -21.15
C ILE A 275 11.67 -5.82 -21.82
N LYS A 276 11.50 -5.91 -23.13
CA LYS A 276 11.68 -7.15 -23.92
C LYS A 276 13.04 -7.11 -24.63
N ASN A 277 13.82 -8.19 -24.52
CA ASN A 277 15.16 -8.33 -25.11
C ASN A 277 15.20 -9.30 -26.30
#